data_AF-A0A0D2LNB9-F1
#
_entry.id   AF-A0A0D2LNB9-F1
#
_cell.length_a   1.000
_cell.length_b   1.000
_cell.length_c   1.000
_cell.angle_alpha   90.00
_cell.angle_beta   90.00
_cell.angle_gamma   90.00
#
_symmetry.space_group_name_H-M   'P 1'
#
loop_
_entity.id
_entity.type
_entity.pdbx_description
1 polymer ?
#
loop_
_entity_poly.entity_id
_entity_poly.type
_entity_poly.pdbx_seq_one_letter_code
_entity_poly.pdbx_strand_id
1 'polypeptide(L)' 'MDRLVALNAKLTAIAKGGLPKPLQSLARLPLLERMVAEMAQIFLMAPKDTGSVDLLTPEQQANVVY' A
#
# COMPACT_ATOMS: atom_id res chain seq x y z
N MET A 1 -4.66 0.44 0.37
CA MET A 1 -4.07 1.78 0.57
C MET A 1 -3.63 2.02 2.02
N ASP A 2 -4.42 1.66 3.04
CA ASP A 2 -4.06 1.87 4.46
C ASP A 2 -2.72 1.22 4.88
N ARG A 3 -2.41 0.04 4.34
CA ARG A 3 -1.12 -0.62 4.58
C ARG A 3 0.08 0.18 4.07
N LEU A 4 -0.05 0.84 2.92
CA LEU A 4 1.00 1.72 2.38
C LEU A 4 1.23 2.94 3.27
N VAL A 5 0.16 3.50 3.83
CA VAL A 5 0.24 4.61 4.81
C VAL A 5 0.97 4.15 6.07
N ALA A 6 0.65 2.97 6.58
CA ALA A 6 1.32 2.40 7.76
C ALA A 6 2.81 2.11 7.51
N LEU A 7 3.18 1.61 6.32
CA LEU A 7 4.58 1.39 5.94
C LEU A 7 5.35 2.71 5.83
N ASN A 8 4.73 3.75 5.26
CA ASN A 8 5.34 5.08 5.16
C ASN A 8 5.58 5.73 6.53
N ALA A 9 4.63 5.56 7.47
CA ALA A 9 4.79 6.01 8.84
C ALA A 9 6.02 5.36 9.52
N LYS A 10 6.24 4.06 9.31
CA LYS A 10 7.41 3.33 9.82
C LYS A 10 8.72 3.82 9.18
N LEU A 11 8.71 4.09 7.88
CA LEU A 11 9.85 4.65 7.15
C LEU A 11 10.26 6.02 7.69
N THR A 12 9.25 6.87 7.96
CA THR A 12 9.45 8.20 8.54
C THR A 12 9.97 8.12 9.98
N ALA A 13 9.49 7.15 10.77
CA ALA A 13 9.96 6.92 12.14
C ALA A 13 11.44 6.49 12.16
N ILE A 14 11.88 5.62 11.25
CA ILE A 14 13.30 5.23 11.12
C ILE A 14 14.15 6.41 10.68
N ALA A 15 13.64 7.29 9.81
CA ALA A 15 14.35 8.48 9.37
C ALA A 15 14.53 9.54 10.47
N LYS A 16 13.54 9.66 11.35
CA LYS A 16 13.60 10.55 12.53
C LYS A 16 14.34 9.92 13.72
N GLY A 17 14.60 8.61 13.66
CA GLY A 17 15.31 7.88 14.71
C GLY A 17 16.80 8.25 14.78
N GLY A 18 17.37 8.23 15.98
CA GLY A 18 18.78 8.55 16.24
C GLY A 18 19.80 7.50 15.77
N LEU A 19 19.41 6.57 14.91
CA LEU A 19 20.29 5.53 14.39
C LEU A 19 21.35 6.13 13.45
N PRO A 20 22.58 5.60 13.42
CA PRO A 20 23.58 5.93 12.41
C PRO A 20 23.05 5.72 10.98
N LYS A 21 23.43 6.60 10.04
CA LYS A 21 22.95 6.57 8.64
C LYS A 21 23.03 5.18 7.97
N PRO A 22 24.10 4.38 8.12
CA PRO A 22 24.17 3.05 7.51
C PRO A 22 23.09 2.09 8.04
N LEU A 23 22.84 2.13 9.36
CA LEU A 23 21.82 1.30 10.01
C LEU A 23 20.40 1.75 9.65
N GLN A 24 20.18 3.06 9.47
CA GLN A 24 18.91 3.56 8.95
C GLN A 24 18.63 3.02 7.55
N SER A 25 19.63 3.02 6.65
CA SER A 25 19.47 2.50 5.29
C SER A 25 19.12 1.01 5.27
N LEU A 26 19.80 0.21 6.11
CA LEU A 26 19.51 -1.22 6.25
C LEU A 26 18.11 -1.48 6.82
N ALA A 27 17.67 -0.68 7.78
CA ALA A 27 16.33 -0.81 8.37
C ALA A 27 15.20 -0.38 7.40
N ARG A 28 15.47 0.53 6.45
CA ARG A 28 14.50 0.99 5.45
C ARG A 28 14.29 0.02 4.29
N LEU A 29 15.33 -0.73 3.91
CA LEU A 29 15.29 -1.71 2.81
C LEU A 29 14.07 -2.65 2.82
N PRO A 30 13.78 -3.39 3.91
CA PRO A 30 12.65 -4.33 3.94
C PRO A 30 11.28 -3.64 3.92
N LEU A 31 11.21 -2.37 4.34
CA LEU A 31 9.96 -1.59 4.26
C LEU A 31 9.70 -1.12 2.84
N LEU A 32 10.74 -0.67 2.14
CA LEU A 32 10.65 -0.26 0.73
C LEU A 32 10.26 -1.43 -0.16
N GLU A 33 10.87 -2.61 0.03
CA GLU A 33 10.50 -3.83 -0.70
C GLU A 33 9.00 -4.15 -0.56
N ARG A 34 8.48 -4.10 0.68
CA ARG A 34 7.06 -4.32 0.96
C ARG A 34 6.15 -3.26 0.36
N MET A 35 6.58 -1.99 0.33
CA MET A 35 5.81 -0.93 -0.35
C MET A 35 5.72 -1.19 -1.85
N VAL A 36 6.83 -1.56 -2.49
CA VAL A 36 6.85 -1.90 -3.92
C VAL A 36 5.99 -3.12 -4.21
N ALA A 37 6.04 -4.15 -3.35
CA ALA A 37 5.19 -5.34 -3.49
C ALA A 37 3.69 -5.01 -3.39
N GLU A 38 3.28 -4.21 -2.41
CA GLU A 38 1.89 -3.77 -2.24
C GLU A 38 1.43 -2.89 -3.41
N MET A 39 2.30 -2.02 -3.95
CA MET A 39 2.01 -1.26 -5.16
C MET A 39 1.85 -2.17 -6.38
N ALA A 40 2.78 -3.09 -6.59
CA ALA A 40 2.72 -4.06 -7.69
C ALA A 40 1.47 -4.94 -7.59
N GLN A 41 1.07 -5.34 -6.37
CA GLN A 41 -0.16 -6.07 -6.14
C GLN A 41 -1.38 -5.25 -6.58
N ILE A 42 -1.47 -3.95 -6.27
CA ILE A 42 -2.56 -3.10 -6.74
C ILE A 42 -2.65 -3.05 -8.27
N PHE A 43 -1.51 -3.04 -8.98
CA PHE A 43 -1.48 -3.01 -10.45
C PHE A 43 -1.74 -4.38 -11.11
N LEU A 44 -1.36 -5.47 -10.46
CA LEU A 44 -1.50 -6.84 -10.98
C LEU A 44 -2.81 -7.52 -10.55
N MET A 45 -3.48 -7.00 -9.52
CA MET A 45 -4.78 -7.49 -9.11
C MET A 45 -5.79 -7.16 -10.21
N ALA A 46 -6.58 -8.15 -10.64
CA ALA A 46 -7.67 -7.93 -11.59
C ALA A 46 -8.58 -6.81 -11.05
N PRO A 47 -9.15 -5.94 -11.91
CA PRO A 47 -10.02 -4.84 -11.49
C PRO A 47 -11.37 -5.41 -11.06
N LYS A 48 -11.37 -6.07 -9.90
CA LYS A 48 -12.53 -6.26 -9.06
C LYS A 48 -12.20 -5.48 -7.80
N ASP A 49 -13.07 -4.54 -7.45
CA ASP A 49 -13.15 -3.94 -6.12
C ASP A 49 -12.23 -2.72 -5.82
N THR A 50 -11.76 -1.98 -6.82
CA THR A 50 -11.09 -0.66 -6.59
C THR A 50 -11.82 0.54 -7.19
N GLY A 51 -12.92 0.33 -7.91
CA GLY A 51 -13.84 1.41 -8.29
C GLY A 51 -14.75 1.76 -7.13
N SER A 52 -14.96 3.05 -6.88
CA SER A 52 -16.05 3.46 -5.97
C SER A 52 -17.36 2.88 -6.49
N VAL A 53 -18.11 2.20 -5.61
CA VAL A 53 -19.46 1.69 -5.88
C VAL A 53 -20.42 2.83 -6.25
N ASP A 54 -20.03 4.08 -5.96
CA ASP A 54 -20.79 5.30 -6.26
C ASP A 54 -20.87 5.62 -7.76
N LEU A 55 -20.01 5.03 -8.59
CA LEU A 55 -19.97 5.27 -10.04
C LEU A 55 -20.59 4.13 -10.86
N LEU A 56 -21.14 3.10 -10.21
CA LEU A 56 -21.73 1.95 -10.89
C LEU A 56 -23.20 2.20 -11.25
N THR A 57 -23.59 1.79 -12.45
CA THR A 57 -25.01 1.71 -12.82
C THR A 57 -25.72 0.62 -11.98
N PRO A 58 -27.05 0.70 -11.76
CA PRO A 58 -27.78 -0.23 -10.88
C PRO A 58 -27.58 -1.71 -11.22
N GLU A 59 -27.37 -2.02 -12.50
CA GLU A 59 -27.15 -3.38 -13.01
C GLU A 59 -25.76 -3.94 -12.65
N GLN A 60 -24.76 -3.06 -12.44
CA GLN A 60 -23.39 -3.46 -12.11
C GLN A 60 -23.19 -3.70 -10.61
N GLN A 61 -24.03 -3.11 -9.75
CA GLN A 61 -24.01 -3.34 -8.31
C GLN A 61 -24.45 -4.78 -7.94
N ALA A 62 -25.34 -5.39 -8.73
CA ALA A 62 -25.84 -6.75 -8.47
C ALA A 62 -24.79 -7.86 -8.64
N ASN A 63 -23.66 -7.57 -9.30
CA ASN A 63 -22.58 -8.52 -9.57
C ASN A 63 -21.39 -8.38 -8.61
N VAL A 64 -21.47 -7.51 -7.61
CA VAL A 64 -20.45 -7.36 -6.57
C VAL A 64 -20.74 -8.39 -5.48
N VAL A 65 -19.90 -9.43 -5.41
CA VAL A 65 -19.96 -10.45 -4.36
C VAL A 65 -19.13 -9.94 -3.18
N TYR A 66 -19.80 -9.66 -2.06
CA TYR A 66 -19.18 -9.28 -0.78
C TYR A 66 -18.38 -10.44 -0.17
#